data_AF-Q47LZ5-F1
#
_entry.id   AF-Q47LZ5-F1
#
_cell.length_a   1.000
_cell.length_b   1.000
_cell.length_c   1.000
_cell.angle_alpha   90.00
_cell.angle_beta   90.00
_cell.angle_gamma   90.00
#
_symmetry.space_group_name_H-M   'P 1'
#
loop_
_entity.id
_entity.type
_entity.pdbx_description
1 polymer ?
#
loop_
_entity_poly.entity_id
_entity_poly.type
_entity_poly.pdbx_seq_one_letter_code
_entity_poly.pdbx_strand_id
1 'polypeptide(L)'
;MIGQANRIAAAVSTACLAVLLAGCATVPTGGPTFEGRGGGAQGQVDTFTRLLPAGPQPGWGENALVRGFLKDLGSFEENHEAARLYMTEECADVWQPSDRVLVYEEMDAVRFDVETVEEERAARVRVRTPLYATIRPDGQYVPASPGEAIDVVFDLTKVDGEWRIANLPDTILLSRQDVDRVYRPLNLYYFNRDMSTLVPDPVFLPVSSAVNITEQLSQRLVTMLLDGPTDWLAPAVRTSFPAGTTATVEYSSGNVTVNLDHRAAAADPRRLFGMGAQLVWTLKQLPEIQEFTLRLDGEEVELPGVEDGVLQASSQEWNSVNPAGMTGSPRAYFLRDGQLWSLDVDQREALVPGAAGHGRILVEEHAVSLDETRVAGIMPDDDSVRVAPIAEDGEYTTVLQGGDYTSLSWDGYGNLWVVEDLSAEVAEAEREEDLADDTEPGDTAVGSTERRETDRGEKRQVTRLWLLAEDADPVEVHAPELAGVPVTELRVSRDGTRVAVLTGGADGGQVLVGRVVHGESTVSLQAFLPLARDLVTVTDLSWRGADQLAVLGQKERGAIQAYLVSLNGSGESTSAGAVTGSDMKTITAAPGMPLLSGTEEDTISSSSDRLMWRRAVEGTKPVYPG
;
A
#
# COMPACT_ATOMS: atom_id res chain seq x y z
N MET A 1 -45.49 -35.18 -73.33
CA MET A 1 -44.17 -35.30 -72.66
C MET A 1 -43.50 -33.97 -72.29
N ILE A 2 -43.91 -32.81 -72.83
CA ILE A 2 -43.27 -31.50 -72.54
C ILE A 2 -43.54 -30.98 -71.10
N GLY A 3 -44.65 -31.36 -70.47
CA GLY A 3 -45.01 -30.86 -69.13
C GLY A 3 -44.25 -31.47 -67.93
N GLN A 4 -43.59 -32.62 -68.10
CA GLN A 4 -42.84 -33.26 -67.01
C GLN A 4 -41.45 -32.62 -66.81
N ALA A 5 -40.81 -32.14 -67.88
CA ALA A 5 -39.49 -31.52 -67.80
C ALA A 5 -39.49 -30.24 -66.94
N ASN A 6 -40.51 -29.39 -67.10
CA ASN A 6 -40.60 -28.13 -66.34
C ASN A 6 -40.90 -28.35 -64.85
N ARG A 7 -41.61 -29.42 -64.48
CA ARG A 7 -41.86 -29.74 -63.07
C ARG A 7 -40.60 -30.28 -62.38
N ILE A 8 -39.78 -31.05 -63.09
CA ILE A 8 -38.49 -31.52 -62.56
C ILE A 8 -37.53 -30.33 -62.40
N ALA A 9 -37.45 -29.43 -63.37
CA ALA A 9 -36.60 -28.24 -63.27
C ALA A 9 -36.99 -27.33 -62.10
N ALA A 10 -38.28 -27.11 -61.87
CA ALA A 10 -38.78 -26.32 -60.72
C ALA A 10 -38.50 -27.00 -59.37
N ALA A 11 -38.64 -28.33 -59.29
CA ALA A 11 -38.32 -29.09 -58.08
C ALA A 11 -36.82 -29.06 -57.77
N VAL A 12 -35.96 -29.17 -58.78
CA VAL A 12 -34.50 -29.11 -58.62
C VAL A 12 -34.05 -27.70 -58.20
N SER A 13 -34.62 -26.65 -58.78
CA SER A 13 -34.28 -25.27 -58.40
C SER A 13 -34.76 -24.92 -56.99
N THR A 14 -35.92 -25.41 -56.56
CA THR A 14 -36.41 -25.21 -55.19
C THR A 14 -35.56 -26.00 -54.18
N ALA A 15 -35.15 -27.22 -54.52
CA ALA A 15 -34.23 -28.01 -53.68
C ALA A 15 -32.84 -27.36 -53.56
N CYS A 16 -32.30 -26.80 -54.66
CA CYS A 16 -31.04 -26.07 -54.61
C CYS A 16 -31.12 -24.81 -53.74
N LEU A 17 -32.25 -24.10 -53.74
CA LEU A 17 -32.42 -22.91 -52.90
C LEU A 17 -32.52 -23.26 -51.41
N ALA A 18 -33.21 -24.35 -51.06
CA ALA A 18 -33.31 -24.82 -49.67
C ALA A 18 -31.96 -25.27 -49.10
N VAL A 19 -31.08 -25.84 -49.92
CA VAL A 19 -29.72 -26.22 -49.51
C VAL A 19 -28.84 -25.00 -49.22
N LEU A 20 -29.05 -23.88 -49.94
CA LEU A 20 -28.30 -22.64 -49.72
C LEU A 20 -28.70 -21.90 -48.44
N LEU A 21 -29.93 -22.08 -47.95
CA LEU A 21 -30.47 -21.43 -46.75
C LEU A 21 -30.19 -22.19 -45.44
N ALA A 22 -29.67 -23.42 -45.51
CA ALA A 22 -29.33 -24.24 -44.35
C ALA A 22 -27.84 -24.17 -43.95
N GLY A 23 -27.11 -23.14 -44.42
CA GLY A 23 -25.73 -22.89 -44.03
C GLY A 23 -25.64 -22.33 -42.61
N CYS A 24 -25.82 -23.16 -41.59
CA CYS A 24 -25.38 -22.81 -40.25
C CYS A 24 -23.84 -22.70 -40.25
N ALA A 25 -23.32 -21.50 -40.02
CA ALA A 25 -21.90 -21.30 -39.74
C ALA A 25 -21.61 -21.93 -38.36
N THR A 26 -21.05 -23.14 -38.36
CA THR A 26 -20.45 -23.73 -37.16
C THR A 26 -19.01 -23.21 -37.06
N VAL A 27 -18.73 -22.44 -36.01
CA VAL A 27 -17.36 -22.01 -35.70
C VAL A 27 -16.64 -23.22 -35.11
N PRO A 28 -15.48 -23.65 -35.64
CA PRO A 28 -14.75 -24.77 -35.08
C PRO A 28 -14.33 -24.46 -33.64
N THR A 29 -14.85 -25.19 -32.65
CA THR A 29 -14.41 -25.10 -31.24
C THR A 29 -13.17 -25.94 -30.96
N GLY A 30 -12.46 -26.38 -32.01
CA GLY A 30 -11.26 -27.18 -31.89
C GLY A 30 -10.47 -27.20 -33.20
N GLY A 31 -9.20 -26.83 -33.10
CA GLY A 31 -8.18 -27.02 -34.10
C GLY A 31 -6.89 -27.42 -33.38
N PRO A 32 -5.97 -28.16 -34.03
CA PRO A 32 -4.70 -28.49 -33.40
C PRO A 32 -3.98 -27.20 -32.99
N THR A 33 -3.54 -27.13 -31.73
CA THR A 33 -2.60 -26.11 -31.27
C THR A 33 -1.27 -26.38 -31.96
N PHE A 34 -0.89 -25.52 -32.89
CA PHE A 34 0.48 -25.48 -33.37
C PHE A 34 1.27 -24.64 -32.37
N GLU A 35 2.32 -25.20 -31.77
CA GLU A 35 3.40 -24.34 -31.27
C GLU A 35 3.81 -23.45 -32.44
N GLY A 36 3.64 -22.14 -32.27
CA GLY A 36 4.16 -21.19 -33.24
C GLY A 36 5.62 -21.54 -33.49
N ARG A 37 6.02 -21.66 -34.75
CA ARG A 37 7.44 -21.77 -35.12
C ARG A 37 8.13 -20.47 -34.74
N GLY A 38 8.41 -20.27 -33.46
CA GLY A 38 9.39 -19.34 -32.93
C GLY A 38 10.76 -19.89 -33.27
N GLY A 39 11.11 -19.88 -34.56
CA GLY A 39 12.49 -20.05 -34.97
C GLY A 39 13.27 -18.88 -34.37
N GLY A 40 14.29 -19.21 -33.57
CA GLY A 40 15.10 -18.28 -32.78
C GLY A 40 15.24 -16.87 -33.36
N ALA A 41 14.55 -15.93 -32.72
CA ALA A 41 14.86 -14.52 -32.71
C ALA A 41 14.37 -13.98 -31.36
N GLN A 42 15.32 -13.42 -30.63
CA GLN A 42 15.22 -12.62 -29.40
C GLN A 42 13.84 -11.99 -29.13
N GLY A 43 13.42 -12.10 -27.86
CA GLY A 43 12.41 -11.24 -27.27
C GLY A 43 10.99 -11.63 -27.63
N GLN A 44 10.25 -12.10 -26.63
CA GLN A 44 8.82 -11.87 -26.52
C GLN A 44 8.55 -10.45 -27.03
N VAL A 45 7.84 -10.33 -28.15
CA VAL A 45 7.46 -9.02 -28.68
C VAL A 45 6.44 -8.48 -27.70
N ASP A 46 6.93 -7.75 -26.70
CA ASP A 46 6.10 -7.03 -25.77
C ASP A 46 5.11 -6.21 -26.59
N THR A 47 3.83 -6.54 -26.43
CA THR A 47 2.75 -5.96 -27.22
C THR A 47 2.41 -4.57 -26.70
N PHE A 48 3.43 -3.74 -26.44
CA PHE A 48 3.24 -2.32 -26.24
C PHE A 48 3.03 -1.71 -27.61
N THR A 49 1.83 -1.18 -27.84
CA THR A 49 1.60 -0.29 -28.99
C THR A 49 2.46 0.94 -28.74
N ARG A 50 3.64 1.01 -29.37
CA ARG A 50 4.52 2.18 -29.31
C ARG A 50 3.79 3.34 -29.97
N LEU A 51 3.16 4.20 -29.16
CA LEU A 51 2.61 5.46 -29.64
C LEU A 51 3.81 6.35 -29.99
N LEU A 52 4.07 6.54 -31.28
CA LEU A 52 4.98 7.59 -31.72
C LEU A 52 4.28 8.93 -31.43
N PRO A 53 4.81 9.76 -30.52
CA PRO A 53 4.21 11.05 -30.23
C PRO A 53 4.23 11.91 -31.49
N ALA A 54 3.17 12.67 -31.72
CA ALA A 54 3.07 13.53 -32.89
C ALA A 54 4.02 14.75 -32.81
N GLY A 55 4.56 15.03 -31.62
CA GLY A 55 5.33 16.24 -31.33
C GLY A 55 4.48 17.52 -31.42
N PRO A 56 5.11 18.69 -31.28
CA PRO A 56 4.42 19.97 -31.42
C PRO A 56 3.87 20.13 -32.85
N GLN A 57 2.60 20.52 -32.98
CA GLN A 57 2.00 20.76 -34.29
C GLN A 57 2.20 22.22 -34.74
N PRO A 58 2.28 22.48 -36.07
CA PRO A 58 2.39 23.85 -36.58
C PRO A 58 1.26 24.77 -36.10
N GLY A 59 1.61 26.00 -35.74
CA GLY A 59 0.67 27.03 -35.29
C GLY A 59 0.13 26.85 -33.86
N TRP A 60 0.68 25.91 -33.08
CA TRP A 60 0.34 25.79 -31.67
C TRP A 60 0.79 27.02 -30.88
N GLY A 61 -0.10 27.56 -30.05
CA GLY A 61 0.22 28.60 -29.08
C GLY A 61 0.98 28.02 -27.87
N GLU A 62 1.40 28.92 -26.99
CA GLU A 62 2.23 28.67 -25.82
C GLU A 62 1.61 27.61 -24.88
N ASN A 63 0.30 27.75 -24.60
CA ASN A 63 -0.43 26.80 -23.76
C ASN A 63 -0.51 25.41 -24.39
N ALA A 64 -0.83 25.33 -25.68
CA ALA A 64 -0.93 24.06 -26.39
C ALA A 64 0.43 23.34 -26.45
N LEU A 65 1.53 24.09 -26.62
CA LEU A 65 2.89 23.56 -26.57
C LEU A 65 3.19 22.91 -25.21
N VAL A 66 3.00 23.64 -24.11
CA VAL A 66 3.32 23.12 -22.77
C VAL A 66 2.38 21.98 -22.38
N ARG A 67 1.09 22.07 -22.71
CA ARG A 67 0.13 20.97 -22.49
C ARG A 67 0.50 19.70 -23.27
N GLY A 68 0.94 19.84 -24.52
CA GLY A 68 1.44 18.72 -25.33
C GLY A 68 2.72 18.11 -24.75
N PHE A 69 3.66 18.97 -24.34
CA PHE A 69 4.88 18.54 -23.65
C PHE A 69 4.56 17.71 -22.40
N LEU A 70 3.68 18.19 -21.51
CA LEU A 70 3.32 17.46 -20.29
C LEU A 70 2.66 16.10 -20.58
N LYS A 71 1.91 15.99 -21.68
CA LYS A 71 1.30 14.72 -22.12
C LYS A 71 2.35 13.71 -22.59
N ASP A 72 3.38 14.18 -23.30
CA ASP A 72 4.43 13.32 -23.85
C ASP A 72 5.60 13.09 -22.86
N LEU A 73 5.66 13.87 -21.78
CA LEU A 73 6.62 13.72 -20.68
C LEU A 73 6.52 12.36 -19.97
N GLY A 74 5.33 11.74 -19.96
CA GLY A 74 5.12 10.39 -19.43
C GLY A 74 5.78 9.26 -20.23
N SER A 75 6.37 9.56 -21.39
CA SER A 75 7.19 8.59 -22.14
C SER A 75 8.63 8.64 -21.67
N PHE A 76 9.09 7.58 -20.99
CA PHE A 76 10.48 7.45 -20.50
C PHE A 76 11.45 6.86 -21.53
N GLU A 77 10.95 6.43 -22.69
CA GLU A 77 11.77 5.87 -23.77
C GLU A 77 12.86 6.86 -24.21
N GLU A 78 14.05 6.33 -24.47
CA GLU A 78 15.16 7.07 -25.08
C GLU A 78 15.43 8.42 -24.38
N ASN A 79 15.36 8.42 -23.04
CA ASN A 79 15.52 9.61 -22.20
C ASN A 79 14.49 10.72 -22.53
N HIS A 80 13.20 10.36 -22.57
CA HIS A 80 12.09 11.25 -22.90
C HIS A 80 12.19 11.88 -24.30
N GLU A 81 12.63 11.12 -25.31
CA GLU A 81 12.77 11.59 -26.70
C GLU A 81 11.50 12.32 -27.19
N ALA A 82 10.33 11.76 -26.87
CA ALA A 82 9.02 12.33 -27.13
C ALA A 82 8.87 13.78 -26.63
N ALA A 83 9.22 14.02 -25.38
CA ALA A 83 9.11 15.33 -24.73
C ALA A 83 10.17 16.31 -25.24
N ARG A 84 11.35 15.80 -25.63
CA ARG A 84 12.43 16.60 -26.23
C ARG A 84 12.03 17.23 -27.57
N LEU A 85 11.07 16.66 -28.31
CA LEU A 85 10.53 17.26 -29.55
C LEU A 85 9.91 18.65 -29.36
N TYR A 86 9.53 19.02 -28.13
CA TYR A 86 8.93 20.32 -27.80
C TYR A 86 9.98 21.40 -27.46
N MET A 87 11.23 20.99 -27.25
CA MET A 87 12.32 21.85 -26.80
C MET A 87 13.07 22.47 -27.99
N THR A 88 13.81 23.56 -27.73
CA THR A 88 14.91 23.96 -28.61
C THR A 88 16.00 22.90 -28.59
N GLU A 89 16.79 22.77 -29.67
CA GLU A 89 17.92 21.83 -29.73
C GLU A 89 18.89 22.00 -28.55
N GLU A 90 19.27 23.24 -28.23
CA GLU A 90 20.14 23.54 -27.07
C GLU A 90 19.55 23.02 -25.75
N CYS A 91 18.28 23.32 -25.47
CA CYS A 91 17.58 22.82 -24.29
C CYS A 91 17.49 21.28 -24.28
N ALA A 92 17.19 20.66 -25.42
CA ALA A 92 17.08 19.20 -25.56
C ALA A 92 18.43 18.50 -25.33
N ASP A 93 19.56 19.13 -25.60
CA ASP A 93 20.87 18.54 -25.36
C ASP A 93 21.30 18.63 -23.89
N VAL A 94 20.94 19.72 -23.20
CA VAL A 94 21.40 19.99 -21.83
C VAL A 94 20.43 19.55 -20.73
N TRP A 95 19.13 19.43 -21.03
CA TRP A 95 18.13 19.08 -20.03
C TRP A 95 18.29 17.63 -19.55
N GLN A 96 18.48 17.48 -18.25
CA GLN A 96 18.52 16.20 -17.54
C GLN A 96 17.40 16.20 -16.50
N PRO A 97 16.35 15.38 -16.66
CA PRO A 97 15.33 15.26 -15.64
C PRO A 97 15.92 14.65 -14.37
N SER A 98 15.44 15.12 -13.22
CA SER A 98 15.65 14.51 -11.92
C SER A 98 14.75 13.27 -11.75
N ASP A 99 15.11 12.39 -10.81
CA ASP A 99 14.28 11.23 -10.43
C ASP A 99 13.02 11.62 -9.62
N ARG A 100 12.81 12.92 -9.35
CA ARG A 100 11.64 13.40 -8.62
C ARG A 100 10.48 13.67 -9.57
N VAL A 101 9.34 13.04 -9.29
CA VAL A 101 8.08 13.24 -10.01
C VAL A 101 7.07 13.98 -9.16
N LEU A 102 6.52 15.07 -9.68
CA LEU A 102 5.38 15.77 -9.12
C LEU A 102 4.11 15.29 -9.82
N VAL A 103 3.19 14.71 -9.05
CA VAL A 103 1.94 14.15 -9.57
C VAL A 103 0.83 15.18 -9.41
N TYR A 104 0.10 15.47 -10.48
CA TYR A 104 -1.16 16.21 -10.43
C TYR A 104 -2.33 15.28 -10.73
N GLU A 105 -3.53 15.66 -10.32
CA GLU A 105 -4.71 14.80 -10.44
C GLU A 105 -5.09 14.56 -11.91
N GLU A 106 -5.43 15.63 -12.63
CA GLU A 106 -5.83 15.59 -14.03
C GLU A 106 -5.46 16.88 -14.77
N MET A 107 -5.32 16.81 -16.09
CA MET A 107 -4.86 17.94 -16.92
C MET A 107 -5.83 19.13 -16.93
N ASP A 108 -7.11 18.90 -16.64
CA ASP A 108 -8.13 19.96 -16.59
C ASP A 108 -8.03 20.81 -15.31
N ALA A 109 -7.44 20.28 -14.24
CA ALA A 109 -7.12 21.03 -13.03
C ALA A 109 -5.90 21.98 -13.21
N VAL A 110 -5.12 21.78 -14.28
CA VAL A 110 -3.88 22.52 -14.52
C VAL A 110 -4.16 23.88 -15.15
N ARG A 111 -3.70 24.94 -14.47
CA ARG A 111 -3.76 26.34 -14.94
C ARG A 111 -2.45 26.73 -15.60
N PHE A 112 -2.57 27.45 -16.72
CA PHE A 112 -1.44 27.93 -17.51
C PHE A 112 -1.57 29.45 -17.66
N ASP A 113 -0.70 30.20 -17.02
CA ASP A 113 -0.65 31.66 -17.13
C ASP A 113 0.46 32.03 -18.11
N VAL A 114 0.09 32.69 -19.20
CA VAL A 114 1.01 33.06 -20.28
C VAL A 114 1.34 34.55 -20.17
N GLU A 115 2.63 34.85 -20.09
CA GLU A 115 3.16 36.20 -20.22
C GLU A 115 4.03 36.26 -21.49
N THR A 116 3.54 36.94 -22.53
CA THR A 116 4.33 37.17 -23.75
C THR A 116 5.22 38.40 -23.58
N VAL A 117 6.47 38.30 -24.04
CA VAL A 117 7.49 39.34 -23.95
C VAL A 117 8.15 39.53 -25.33
N GLU A 118 8.82 40.66 -25.52
CA GLU A 118 9.65 40.94 -26.72
C GLU A 118 8.93 40.78 -28.06
N GLU A 119 7.85 41.54 -28.28
CA GLU A 119 7.09 41.51 -29.56
C GLU A 119 6.67 40.09 -29.97
N GLU A 120 6.20 39.28 -29.02
CA GLU A 120 5.71 37.91 -29.26
C GLU A 120 6.80 36.93 -29.75
N ARG A 121 8.08 37.16 -29.41
CA ARG A 121 9.18 36.22 -29.70
C ARG A 121 9.58 35.34 -28.51
N ALA A 122 9.31 35.79 -27.30
CA ALA A 122 9.55 35.06 -26.07
C ALA A 122 8.26 35.00 -25.24
N ALA A 123 8.08 33.93 -24.49
CA ALA A 123 6.96 33.81 -23.57
C ALA A 123 7.37 33.06 -22.31
N ARG A 124 6.71 33.39 -21.21
CA ARG A 124 6.80 32.64 -19.97
C ARG A 124 5.45 32.00 -19.69
N VAL A 125 5.45 30.69 -19.46
CA VAL A 125 4.26 29.94 -19.09
C VAL A 125 4.43 29.43 -17.66
N ARG A 126 3.62 29.98 -16.74
CA ARG A 126 3.55 29.50 -15.37
C ARG A 126 2.46 28.43 -15.27
N VAL A 127 2.83 27.23 -14.82
CA VAL A 127 1.95 26.08 -14.67
C VAL A 127 1.64 25.90 -13.19
N ARG A 128 0.35 25.95 -12.84
CA ARG A 128 -0.13 25.86 -11.46
C ARG A 128 -1.24 24.83 -11.32
N THR A 129 -1.11 23.92 -10.36
CA THR A 129 -2.10 22.89 -10.04
C THR A 129 -1.93 22.42 -8.61
N PRO A 130 -2.99 21.97 -7.91
CA PRO A 130 -2.81 21.22 -6.66
C PRO A 130 -1.85 20.05 -6.86
N LEU A 131 -0.95 19.84 -5.89
CA LEU A 131 -0.09 18.67 -5.84
C LEU A 131 -0.94 17.50 -5.35
N TYR A 132 -0.91 16.38 -6.07
CA TYR A 132 -1.63 15.17 -5.69
C TYR A 132 -0.73 14.24 -4.86
N ALA A 133 0.52 14.06 -5.31
CA ALA A 133 1.56 13.29 -4.64
C ALA A 133 2.95 13.64 -5.21
N THR A 134 4.00 13.16 -4.55
CA THR A 134 5.37 13.19 -5.05
C THR A 134 5.93 11.78 -5.09
N ILE A 135 6.57 11.38 -6.20
CA ILE A 135 7.47 10.22 -6.21
C ILE A 135 8.87 10.77 -5.95
N ARG A 136 9.46 10.40 -4.82
CA ARG A 136 10.79 10.82 -4.39
C ARG A 136 11.89 10.04 -5.14
N PRO A 137 13.14 10.53 -5.14
CA PRO A 137 14.26 9.85 -5.81
C PRO A 137 14.54 8.42 -5.31
N ASP A 138 14.21 8.13 -4.04
CA ASP A 138 14.25 6.77 -3.45
C ASP A 138 13.08 5.87 -3.91
N GLY A 139 12.22 6.37 -4.80
CA GLY A 139 11.04 5.68 -5.33
C GLY A 139 9.81 5.78 -4.45
N GLN A 140 9.87 6.42 -3.27
CA GLN A 140 8.73 6.50 -2.38
C GLN A 140 7.61 7.38 -2.97
N TYR A 141 6.39 6.84 -3.05
CA TYR A 141 5.19 7.61 -3.38
C TYR A 141 4.61 8.25 -2.11
N VAL A 142 4.61 9.57 -2.05
CA VAL A 142 4.17 10.35 -0.89
C VAL A 142 2.96 11.21 -1.26
N PRO A 143 1.77 10.90 -0.72
CA PRO A 143 0.59 11.75 -0.81
C PRO A 143 0.88 13.21 -0.40
N ALA A 144 0.35 14.17 -1.15
CA ALA A 144 0.46 15.58 -0.79
C ALA A 144 -0.40 15.94 0.42
N SER A 145 0.09 16.87 1.23
CA SER A 145 -0.66 17.53 2.30
C SER A 145 -1.65 18.55 1.71
N PRO A 146 -2.77 18.85 2.40
CA PRO A 146 -3.71 19.85 1.95
C PRO A 146 -3.05 21.22 1.70
N GLY A 147 -3.33 21.81 0.53
CA GLY A 147 -2.82 23.14 0.15
C GLY A 147 -1.45 23.13 -0.55
N GLU A 148 -0.74 22.00 -0.59
CA GLU A 148 0.45 21.88 -1.43
C GLU A 148 0.09 21.99 -2.92
N ALA A 149 0.94 22.69 -3.67
CA ALA A 149 0.70 22.99 -5.08
C ALA A 149 1.98 22.87 -5.89
N ILE A 150 1.84 22.45 -7.14
CA ILE A 150 2.86 22.57 -8.17
C ILE A 150 2.77 23.99 -8.72
N ASP A 151 3.91 24.67 -8.76
CA ASP A 151 4.07 26.00 -9.35
C ASP A 151 5.42 26.08 -10.05
N VAL A 152 5.41 25.85 -11.36
CA VAL A 152 6.61 25.78 -12.19
C VAL A 152 6.52 26.71 -13.38
N VAL A 153 7.68 27.07 -13.94
CA VAL A 153 7.78 28.03 -15.03
C VAL A 153 8.52 27.42 -16.21
N PHE A 154 7.96 27.57 -17.39
CA PHE A 154 8.58 27.26 -18.68
C PHE A 154 8.88 28.58 -19.41
N ASP A 155 10.11 28.75 -19.89
CA ASP A 155 10.45 29.84 -20.80
C ASP A 155 10.47 29.31 -22.24
N LEU A 156 9.77 30.00 -23.13
CA LEU A 156 9.54 29.62 -24.52
C LEU A 156 10.16 30.67 -25.44
N THR A 157 10.63 30.22 -26.60
CA THR A 157 11.13 31.07 -27.69
C THR A 157 10.61 30.57 -29.03
N LYS A 158 10.53 31.45 -30.03
CA LYS A 158 10.19 31.03 -31.40
C LYS A 158 11.43 30.55 -32.17
N VAL A 159 11.34 29.36 -32.74
CA VAL A 159 12.28 28.79 -33.72
C VAL A 159 11.54 28.61 -35.04
N ASP A 160 12.02 29.23 -36.11
CA ASP A 160 11.38 29.23 -37.43
C ASP A 160 9.88 29.64 -37.41
N GLY A 161 9.54 30.55 -36.49
CA GLY A 161 8.16 31.05 -36.31
C GLY A 161 7.28 30.21 -35.39
N GLU A 162 7.75 29.04 -34.94
CA GLU A 162 7.01 28.12 -34.08
C GLU A 162 7.55 28.16 -32.64
N TRP A 163 6.67 28.04 -31.65
CA TRP A 163 7.09 28.03 -30.25
C TRP A 163 7.86 26.75 -29.87
N ARG A 164 8.93 26.90 -29.10
CA ARG A 164 9.73 25.83 -28.50
C ARG A 164 10.10 26.17 -27.05
N ILE A 165 10.22 25.15 -26.21
CA ILE A 165 10.66 25.29 -24.81
C ILE A 165 12.17 25.53 -24.79
N ALA A 166 12.60 26.67 -24.27
CA ALA A 166 14.00 27.07 -24.15
C ALA A 166 14.58 26.79 -22.76
N ASN A 167 13.73 26.80 -21.74
CA ASN A 167 14.10 26.48 -20.36
C ASN A 167 12.91 25.92 -19.59
N LEU A 168 13.15 24.95 -18.72
CA LEU A 168 12.14 24.25 -17.94
C LEU A 168 12.74 23.67 -16.65
N PRO A 169 11.92 23.30 -15.65
CA PRO A 169 12.39 22.61 -14.47
C PRO A 169 13.00 21.24 -14.79
N ASP A 170 13.83 20.73 -13.90
CA ASP A 170 14.35 19.35 -13.92
C ASP A 170 13.34 18.33 -13.34
N THR A 171 12.23 18.79 -12.77
CA THR A 171 11.19 17.89 -12.22
C THR A 171 10.28 17.33 -13.31
N ILE A 172 9.94 16.06 -13.18
CA ILE A 172 8.97 15.40 -14.05
C ILE A 172 7.56 15.69 -13.50
N LEU A 173 6.65 16.19 -14.35
CA LEU A 173 5.25 16.42 -13.98
C LEU A 173 4.36 15.39 -14.68
N LEU A 174 3.71 14.50 -13.94
CA LEU A 174 2.83 13.49 -14.48
C LEU A 174 1.41 13.61 -13.93
N SER A 175 0.42 13.31 -14.77
CA SER A 175 -0.94 13.10 -14.27
C SER A 175 -1.00 11.80 -13.47
N ARG A 176 -1.95 11.68 -12.54
CA ARG A 176 -2.21 10.42 -11.83
C ARG A 176 -2.42 9.26 -12.81
N GLN A 177 -3.17 9.49 -13.89
CA GLN A 177 -3.41 8.49 -14.92
C GLN A 177 -2.13 8.05 -15.64
N ASP A 178 -1.19 8.98 -15.88
CA ASP A 178 0.10 8.63 -16.46
C ASP A 178 0.92 7.78 -15.50
N VAL A 179 0.97 8.13 -14.21
CA VAL A 179 1.63 7.30 -13.19
C VAL A 179 1.05 5.89 -13.17
N ASP A 180 -0.28 5.75 -13.09
CA ASP A 180 -0.96 4.44 -13.08
C ASP A 180 -0.63 3.61 -14.33
N ARG A 181 -0.39 4.27 -15.47
CA ARG A 181 -0.05 3.63 -16.74
C ARG A 181 1.42 3.21 -16.81
N VAL A 182 2.35 4.10 -16.46
CA VAL A 182 3.79 3.96 -16.78
C VAL A 182 4.67 3.61 -15.59
N TYR A 183 4.15 3.68 -14.36
CA TYR A 183 4.85 3.21 -13.17
C TYR A 183 4.30 1.87 -12.69
N ARG A 184 5.15 1.12 -11.99
CA ARG A 184 4.74 -0.08 -11.26
C ARG A 184 5.15 0.05 -9.79
N PRO A 185 4.22 -0.18 -8.87
CA PRO A 185 4.56 -0.35 -7.46
C PRO A 185 5.21 -1.72 -7.27
N LEU A 186 6.40 -1.72 -6.67
CA LEU A 186 7.18 -2.91 -6.34
C LEU A 186 7.70 -2.76 -4.90
N ASN A 187 7.95 -3.86 -4.21
CA ASN A 187 8.48 -3.81 -2.85
C ASN A 187 9.98 -4.14 -2.84
N LEU A 188 10.77 -3.32 -2.15
CA LEU A 188 12.07 -3.73 -1.61
C LEU A 188 11.82 -4.42 -0.27
N TYR A 189 12.70 -5.34 0.14
CA TYR A 189 12.53 -6.05 1.41
C TYR A 189 13.74 -5.85 2.34
N TYR A 190 13.44 -5.40 3.55
CA TYR A 190 14.41 -5.19 4.64
C TYR A 190 14.01 -5.99 5.86
N PHE A 191 14.90 -6.15 6.83
CA PHE A 191 14.58 -6.85 8.07
C PHE A 191 13.97 -5.93 9.11
N ASN A 192 13.05 -6.46 9.93
CA ASN A 192 12.67 -5.84 11.18
C ASN A 192 13.84 -5.83 12.20
N ARG A 193 13.60 -5.29 13.41
CA ARG A 193 14.67 -4.96 14.38
C ARG A 193 15.54 -6.14 14.79
N ASP A 194 14.95 -7.31 14.96
CA ASP A 194 15.57 -8.57 15.42
C ASP A 194 15.93 -9.51 14.26
N MET A 195 15.72 -9.09 13.01
CA MET A 195 16.02 -9.85 11.80
C MET A 195 15.17 -11.14 11.66
N SER A 196 14.00 -11.20 12.29
CA SER A 196 13.10 -12.36 12.23
C SER A 196 12.12 -12.31 11.07
N THR A 197 11.79 -11.13 10.55
CA THR A 197 10.77 -10.95 9.51
C THR A 197 11.22 -9.91 8.49
N LEU A 198 10.93 -10.14 7.21
CA LEU A 198 11.12 -9.14 6.17
C LEU A 198 9.95 -8.15 6.10
N VAL A 199 10.26 -6.89 5.85
CA VAL A 199 9.34 -5.77 5.84
C VAL A 199 9.35 -5.17 4.44
N PRO A 200 8.18 -5.08 3.77
CA PRO A 200 8.09 -4.46 2.46
C PRO A 200 8.23 -2.94 2.55
N ASP A 201 9.04 -2.39 1.65
CA ASP A 201 9.25 -0.96 1.42
C ASP A 201 8.84 -0.63 -0.01
N PRO A 202 7.62 -0.09 -0.23
CA PRO A 202 7.07 0.09 -1.56
C PRO A 202 7.74 1.24 -2.31
N VAL A 203 8.19 0.95 -3.54
CA VAL A 203 8.82 1.90 -4.47
C VAL A 203 8.11 1.90 -5.82
N PHE A 204 8.05 3.08 -6.45
CA PHE A 204 7.45 3.29 -7.76
C PHE A 204 8.54 3.37 -8.81
N LEU A 205 8.55 2.40 -9.72
CA LEU A 205 9.52 2.34 -10.80
C LEU A 205 8.86 2.61 -12.16
N PRO A 206 9.45 3.49 -12.99
CA PRO A 206 8.99 3.65 -14.37
C PRO A 206 9.32 2.36 -15.13
N VAL A 207 8.35 1.85 -15.88
CA VAL A 207 8.55 0.71 -16.79
C VAL A 207 8.53 1.21 -18.23
N SER A 208 9.62 0.97 -18.95
CA SER A 208 9.74 1.26 -20.38
C SER A 208 9.68 -0.04 -21.19
N SER A 209 9.20 0.06 -22.43
CA SER A 209 9.22 -1.00 -23.45
C SER A 209 10.63 -1.15 -24.06
N ALA A 210 11.62 -1.44 -23.21
CA ALA A 210 12.99 -1.66 -23.62
C ALA A 210 13.30 -3.14 -23.90
N VAL A 211 14.25 -3.40 -24.80
CA VAL A 211 14.86 -4.73 -24.92
C VAL A 211 15.53 -5.08 -23.58
N ASN A 212 15.27 -6.28 -23.06
CA ASN A 212 15.75 -6.77 -21.75
C ASN A 212 15.12 -6.06 -20.53
N ILE A 213 13.83 -5.70 -20.59
CA ILE A 213 13.09 -5.04 -19.49
C ILE A 213 13.30 -5.74 -18.12
N THR A 214 13.26 -7.08 -18.08
CA THR A 214 13.45 -7.84 -16.84
C THR A 214 14.84 -7.63 -16.23
N GLU A 215 15.90 -7.63 -17.03
CA GLU A 215 17.27 -7.41 -16.56
C GLU A 215 17.45 -5.99 -16.01
N GLN A 216 16.96 -4.98 -16.75
CA GLN A 216 17.07 -3.58 -16.35
C GLN A 216 16.28 -3.29 -15.07
N LEU A 217 15.06 -3.82 -14.97
CA LEU A 217 14.22 -3.68 -13.78
C LEU A 217 14.83 -4.41 -12.58
N SER A 218 15.40 -5.59 -12.79
CA SER A 218 16.11 -6.34 -11.74
C SER A 218 17.36 -5.59 -11.27
N GLN A 219 18.19 -5.07 -12.19
CA GLN A 219 19.34 -4.25 -11.85
C GLN A 219 18.92 -3.01 -11.06
N ARG A 220 17.84 -2.32 -11.46
CA ARG A 220 17.32 -1.15 -10.75
C ARG A 220 16.86 -1.50 -9.34
N LEU A 221 16.07 -2.56 -9.17
CA LEU A 221 15.62 -3.03 -7.86
C LEU A 221 16.79 -3.42 -6.95
N VAL A 222 17.79 -4.15 -7.49
CA VAL A 222 18.98 -4.53 -6.72
C VAL A 222 19.78 -3.29 -6.31
N THR A 223 19.99 -2.34 -7.23
CA THR A 223 20.67 -1.08 -6.90
C THR A 223 19.93 -0.33 -5.79
N MET A 224 18.60 -0.16 -5.89
CA MET A 224 17.83 0.50 -4.83
C MET A 224 17.85 -0.25 -3.50
N LEU A 225 17.76 -1.58 -3.53
CA LEU A 225 17.88 -2.42 -2.33
C LEU A 225 19.20 -2.16 -1.59
N LEU A 226 20.30 -2.04 -2.35
CA LEU A 226 21.66 -1.82 -1.85
C LEU A 226 21.89 -0.37 -1.40
N ASP A 227 21.27 0.61 -2.06
CA ASP A 227 21.30 2.02 -1.66
C ASP A 227 20.64 2.22 -0.29
N GLY A 228 19.61 1.42 0.01
CA GLY A 228 18.97 1.35 1.32
C GLY A 228 17.46 1.61 1.26
N PRO A 229 16.77 1.45 2.39
CA PRO A 229 15.33 1.70 2.49
C PRO A 229 15.00 3.16 2.21
N THR A 230 13.74 3.42 1.86
CA THR A 230 13.19 4.78 1.72
C THR A 230 13.39 5.56 3.02
N ASP A 231 13.53 6.89 2.91
CA ASP A 231 13.75 7.77 4.08
C ASP A 231 12.65 7.60 5.16
N TRP A 232 11.46 7.21 4.72
CA TRP A 232 10.33 6.93 5.59
C TRP A 232 10.52 5.64 6.38
N LEU A 233 10.93 4.53 5.76
CA LEU A 233 11.05 3.25 6.48
C LEU A 233 12.41 3.09 7.19
N ALA A 234 13.46 3.79 6.73
CA ALA A 234 14.84 3.59 7.17
C ALA A 234 15.06 3.47 8.69
N PRO A 235 14.41 4.25 9.57
CA PRO A 235 14.63 4.15 11.01
C PRO A 235 14.06 2.87 11.66
N ALA A 236 13.16 2.16 10.98
CA ALA A 236 12.42 1.01 11.53
C ALA A 236 12.98 -0.35 11.07
N VAL A 237 13.88 -0.36 10.08
CA VAL A 237 14.36 -1.59 9.44
C VAL A 237 15.88 -1.69 9.40
N ARG A 238 16.38 -2.88 9.04
CA ARG A 238 17.79 -3.22 8.93
C ARG A 238 18.08 -3.89 7.60
N THR A 239 19.31 -3.77 7.13
CA THR A 239 19.81 -4.49 5.95
C THR A 239 20.94 -5.43 6.34
N SER A 240 21.03 -6.58 5.67
CA SER A 240 22.14 -7.52 5.80
C SER A 240 23.33 -7.15 4.90
N PHE A 241 23.13 -6.21 3.96
CA PHE A 241 24.19 -5.75 3.07
C PHE A 241 25.19 -4.84 3.79
N PRO A 242 26.50 -5.10 3.66
CA PRO A 242 27.52 -4.15 4.06
C PRO A 242 27.36 -2.81 3.33
N ALA A 243 27.68 -1.71 4.02
CA ALA A 243 27.57 -0.38 3.44
C ALA A 243 28.43 -0.26 2.17
N GLY A 244 27.83 0.26 1.10
CA GLY A 244 28.45 0.45 -0.20
C GLY A 244 28.64 -0.81 -1.03
N THR A 245 28.10 -1.97 -0.63
CA THR A 245 28.06 -3.13 -1.54
C THR A 245 27.42 -2.74 -2.86
N THR A 246 28.06 -3.13 -3.97
CA THR A 246 27.55 -2.95 -5.33
C THR A 246 27.27 -4.31 -5.97
N ALA A 247 26.44 -4.32 -7.01
CA ALA A 247 26.08 -5.53 -7.72
C ALA A 247 25.82 -5.31 -9.20
N THR A 248 26.14 -6.33 -10.00
CA THR A 248 25.70 -6.45 -11.39
C THR A 248 24.67 -7.57 -11.51
N VAL A 249 23.66 -7.38 -12.34
CA VAL A 249 22.60 -8.35 -12.61
C VAL A 249 22.64 -8.82 -14.05
N GLU A 250 22.53 -10.13 -14.26
CA GLU A 250 22.37 -10.76 -15.56
C GLU A 250 21.06 -11.56 -15.55
N TYR A 251 20.28 -11.49 -16.63
CA TYR A 251 19.07 -12.29 -16.79
C TYR A 251 19.14 -13.17 -18.04
N SER A 252 18.88 -14.47 -17.86
CA SER A 252 18.78 -15.42 -18.97
C SER A 252 17.70 -16.44 -18.71
N SER A 253 16.70 -16.50 -19.60
CA SER A 253 15.72 -17.59 -19.69
C SER A 253 15.05 -17.96 -18.35
N GLY A 254 14.67 -16.97 -17.55
CA GLY A 254 14.03 -17.17 -16.25
C GLY A 254 14.98 -17.20 -15.05
N ASN A 255 16.29 -17.33 -15.27
CA ASN A 255 17.30 -17.22 -14.22
C ASN A 255 17.81 -15.78 -14.12
N VAL A 256 17.81 -15.24 -12.89
CA VAL A 256 18.50 -14.01 -12.55
C VAL A 256 19.77 -14.35 -11.76
N THR A 257 20.91 -13.85 -12.25
CA THR A 257 22.20 -13.96 -11.56
C THR A 257 22.58 -12.60 -11.00
N VAL A 258 22.74 -12.52 -9.67
CA VAL A 258 23.21 -11.32 -8.98
C VAL A 258 24.64 -11.55 -8.53
N ASN A 259 25.57 -10.71 -9.01
CA ASN A 259 26.97 -10.75 -8.61
C ASN A 259 27.28 -9.58 -7.69
N LEU A 260 27.49 -9.86 -6.40
CA LEU A 260 27.89 -8.86 -5.40
C LEU A 260 29.41 -8.69 -5.40
N ASP A 261 29.89 -7.47 -5.12
CA ASP A 261 31.32 -7.20 -5.00
C ASP A 261 31.98 -7.85 -3.75
N HIS A 262 33.32 -7.74 -3.69
CA HIS A 262 34.15 -8.25 -2.60
C HIS A 262 33.73 -7.82 -1.18
N ARG A 263 32.93 -6.76 -1.00
CA ARG A 263 32.47 -6.33 0.34
C ARG A 263 31.51 -7.34 0.94
N ALA A 264 30.76 -8.05 0.09
CA ALA A 264 29.87 -9.13 0.50
C ALA A 264 30.61 -10.45 0.76
N ALA A 265 31.80 -10.67 0.18
CA ALA A 265 32.55 -11.93 0.27
C ALA A 265 32.98 -12.34 1.69
N ALA A 266 33.09 -11.39 2.62
CA ALA A 266 33.46 -11.65 4.02
C ALA A 266 32.25 -11.95 4.94
N ALA A 267 31.07 -12.21 4.39
CA ALA A 267 29.86 -12.46 5.16
C ALA A 267 29.90 -13.83 5.88
N ASP A 268 29.53 -13.86 7.15
CA ASP A 268 29.21 -15.11 7.83
C ASP A 268 27.92 -15.75 7.26
N PRO A 269 27.65 -17.04 7.52
CA PRO A 269 26.49 -17.73 6.95
C PRO A 269 25.13 -17.08 7.25
N ARG A 270 24.97 -16.44 8.42
CA ARG A 270 23.70 -15.76 8.77
C ARG A 270 23.51 -14.49 7.96
N ARG A 271 24.58 -13.71 7.78
CA ARG A 271 24.54 -12.51 6.93
C ARG A 271 24.33 -12.88 5.45
N LEU A 272 24.97 -13.95 4.99
CA LEU A 272 24.77 -14.47 3.63
C LEU A 272 23.31 -14.89 3.39
N PHE A 273 22.71 -15.61 4.34
CA PHE A 273 21.28 -15.91 4.33
C PHE A 273 20.46 -14.61 4.25
N GLY A 274 20.74 -13.62 5.12
CA GLY A 274 20.02 -12.35 5.12
C GLY A 274 20.09 -11.59 3.78
N MET A 275 21.27 -11.50 3.16
CA MET A 275 21.43 -10.88 1.83
C MET A 275 20.63 -11.64 0.76
N GLY A 276 20.71 -12.98 0.76
CA GLY A 276 19.93 -13.82 -0.15
C GLY A 276 18.42 -13.64 0.02
N ALA A 277 17.93 -13.60 1.26
CA ALA A 277 16.51 -13.40 1.57
C ALA A 277 16.00 -12.07 0.98
N GLN A 278 16.72 -10.97 1.22
CA GLN A 278 16.33 -9.66 0.73
C GLN A 278 16.29 -9.61 -0.81
N LEU A 279 17.27 -10.20 -1.49
CA LEU A 279 17.30 -10.27 -2.96
C LEU A 279 16.16 -11.12 -3.51
N VAL A 280 15.98 -12.33 -2.98
CA VAL A 280 14.96 -13.27 -3.47
C VAL A 280 13.56 -12.71 -3.28
N TRP A 281 13.23 -12.15 -2.12
CA TRP A 281 11.92 -11.54 -1.89
C TRP A 281 11.69 -10.30 -2.77
N THR A 282 12.72 -9.48 -2.99
CA THR A 282 12.64 -8.31 -3.87
C THR A 282 12.49 -8.70 -5.34
N LEU A 283 13.16 -9.76 -5.82
CA LEU A 283 13.15 -10.11 -7.24
C LEU A 283 12.01 -11.04 -7.63
N LYS A 284 11.57 -11.94 -6.74
CA LYS A 284 10.51 -12.92 -7.06
C LYS A 284 9.13 -12.31 -7.35
N GLN A 285 8.95 -11.02 -7.06
CA GLN A 285 7.74 -10.29 -7.46
C GLN A 285 7.65 -10.10 -8.98
N LEU A 286 8.78 -10.22 -9.70
CA LEU A 286 8.82 -10.18 -11.16
C LEU A 286 8.43 -11.55 -11.72
N PRO A 287 7.34 -11.67 -12.50
CA PRO A 287 6.81 -12.96 -12.93
C PRO A 287 7.73 -13.70 -13.91
N GLU A 288 8.64 -12.99 -14.58
CA GLU A 288 9.63 -13.58 -15.50
C GLU A 288 10.78 -14.28 -14.77
N ILE A 289 10.96 -14.04 -13.47
CA ILE A 289 12.02 -14.65 -12.65
C ILE A 289 11.50 -15.95 -12.02
N GLN A 290 12.13 -17.05 -12.40
CA GLN A 290 11.82 -18.40 -11.93
C GLN A 290 12.94 -18.95 -11.05
N GLU A 291 14.17 -18.58 -11.37
CA GLU A 291 15.39 -19.08 -10.74
C GLU A 291 16.30 -17.93 -10.30
N PHE A 292 17.01 -18.13 -9.19
CA PHE A 292 17.95 -17.15 -8.64
C PHE A 292 19.32 -17.79 -8.38
N THR A 293 20.38 -17.10 -8.82
CA THR A 293 21.78 -17.46 -8.58
C THR A 293 22.52 -16.28 -7.95
N LEU A 294 23.25 -16.53 -6.87
CA LEU A 294 24.08 -15.53 -6.19
C LEU A 294 25.56 -15.80 -6.45
N ARG A 295 26.29 -14.77 -6.87
CA ARG A 295 27.75 -14.77 -6.96
C ARG A 295 28.34 -13.71 -6.03
N LEU A 296 29.49 -14.03 -5.43
CA LEU A 296 30.34 -13.10 -4.69
C LEU A 296 31.68 -12.99 -5.43
N ASP A 297 32.01 -11.80 -5.93
CA ASP A 297 33.22 -11.55 -6.72
C ASP A 297 33.39 -12.54 -7.90
N GLY A 298 32.27 -12.92 -8.53
CA GLY A 298 32.21 -13.87 -9.64
C GLY A 298 32.17 -15.35 -9.25
N GLU A 299 32.38 -15.71 -7.98
CA GLU A 299 32.26 -17.08 -7.49
C GLU A 299 30.81 -17.36 -7.06
N GLU A 300 30.23 -18.45 -7.57
CA GLU A 300 28.89 -18.88 -7.16
C GLU A 300 28.90 -19.38 -5.73
N VAL A 301 27.91 -18.94 -4.94
CA VAL A 301 27.82 -19.29 -3.54
C VAL A 301 26.58 -20.12 -3.28
N GLU A 302 26.78 -21.26 -2.62
CA GLU A 302 25.69 -22.07 -2.09
C GLU A 302 24.98 -21.30 -0.98
N LEU A 303 23.71 -20.98 -1.21
CA LEU A 303 22.86 -20.40 -0.18
C LEU A 303 22.44 -21.49 0.80
N PRO A 304 22.47 -21.22 2.13
CA PRO A 304 22.06 -22.21 3.12
C PRO A 304 20.64 -22.72 2.86
N GLY A 305 20.47 -24.03 2.71
CA GLY A 305 19.18 -24.68 2.46
C GLY A 305 18.83 -24.91 0.99
N VAL A 306 19.67 -24.46 0.06
CA VAL A 306 19.46 -24.59 -1.39
C VAL A 306 20.31 -25.74 -1.92
N GLU A 307 19.69 -26.73 -2.55
CA GLU A 307 20.43 -27.77 -3.30
C GLU A 307 20.80 -27.25 -4.70
N ASP A 308 22.04 -27.50 -5.14
CA ASP A 308 22.58 -27.19 -6.47
C ASP A 308 22.62 -25.70 -6.90
N GLY A 309 22.63 -24.75 -5.96
CA GLY A 309 22.93 -23.33 -6.25
C GLY A 309 21.82 -22.53 -6.96
N VAL A 310 20.74 -23.20 -7.38
CA VAL A 310 19.60 -22.61 -8.09
C VAL A 310 18.36 -22.63 -7.19
N LEU A 311 17.92 -21.44 -6.79
CA LEU A 311 16.70 -21.26 -6.00
C LEU A 311 15.47 -21.12 -6.88
N GLN A 312 14.45 -21.94 -6.65
CA GLN A 312 13.13 -21.70 -7.23
C GLN A 312 12.45 -20.51 -6.54
N ALA A 313 11.82 -19.61 -7.30
CA ALA A 313 11.09 -18.48 -6.71
C ALA A 313 9.99 -18.88 -5.69
N SER A 314 9.47 -20.11 -5.82
CA SER A 314 8.45 -20.70 -4.93
C SER A 314 9.00 -21.41 -3.69
N SER A 315 10.31 -21.34 -3.47
CA SER A 315 10.98 -22.18 -2.48
C SER A 315 10.68 -21.77 -1.03
N GLN A 316 10.67 -22.74 -0.12
CA GLN A 316 10.20 -22.57 1.26
C GLN A 316 11.31 -22.18 2.24
N GLU A 317 12.57 -22.12 1.80
CA GLU A 317 13.75 -21.92 2.65
C GLU A 317 13.75 -20.54 3.31
N TRP A 318 13.10 -19.56 2.68
CA TRP A 318 12.96 -18.19 3.17
C TRP A 318 11.70 -17.97 4.02
N ASN A 319 10.93 -19.02 4.30
CA ASN A 319 9.70 -18.93 5.09
C ASN A 319 9.96 -18.49 6.54
N SER A 320 11.17 -18.74 7.06
CA SER A 320 11.56 -18.28 8.40
C SER A 320 11.58 -16.77 8.56
N VAL A 321 11.67 -16.02 7.45
CA VAL A 321 11.69 -14.56 7.42
C VAL A 321 10.58 -13.99 6.53
N ASN A 322 9.51 -14.77 6.33
CA ASN A 322 8.40 -14.42 5.46
C ASN A 322 7.73 -13.10 5.90
N PRO A 323 7.57 -12.10 5.00
CA PRO A 323 6.89 -10.84 5.30
C PRO A 323 5.47 -10.96 5.87
N ALA A 324 4.79 -12.09 5.66
CA ALA A 324 3.51 -12.34 6.30
C ALA A 324 3.57 -12.30 7.84
N GLY A 325 4.75 -12.50 8.44
CA GLY A 325 4.94 -12.47 9.91
C GLY A 325 4.19 -13.57 10.65
N MET A 326 3.74 -14.62 9.95
CA MET A 326 3.02 -15.76 10.52
C MET A 326 3.43 -17.04 9.82
N THR A 327 3.31 -18.15 10.54
CA THR A 327 3.47 -19.50 9.99
C THR A 327 2.16 -20.28 10.12
N GLY A 328 1.86 -21.12 9.11
CA GLY A 328 0.64 -21.93 9.12
C GLY A 328 -0.63 -21.15 8.80
N SER A 329 -1.76 -21.62 9.33
CA SER A 329 -3.07 -21.01 9.13
C SER A 329 -3.70 -20.70 10.49
N PRO A 330 -3.76 -19.41 10.90
CA PRO A 330 -4.27 -19.05 12.22
C PRO A 330 -5.76 -19.33 12.34
N ARG A 331 -6.24 -19.50 13.57
CA ARG A 331 -7.68 -19.49 13.84
C ARG A 331 -8.19 -18.07 13.84
N ALA A 332 -9.47 -17.90 13.52
CA ALA A 332 -10.18 -16.67 13.87
C ALA A 332 -10.79 -16.83 15.26
N TYR A 333 -10.94 -15.73 15.99
CA TYR A 333 -11.52 -15.68 17.32
C TYR A 333 -12.72 -14.74 17.32
N PHE A 334 -13.77 -15.07 18.07
CA PHE A 334 -14.99 -14.28 18.08
C PHE A 334 -15.81 -14.49 19.34
N LEU A 335 -16.73 -13.56 19.62
CA LEU A 335 -17.61 -13.62 20.78
C LEU A 335 -18.96 -14.22 20.42
N ARG A 336 -19.45 -15.14 21.25
CA ARG A 336 -20.83 -15.64 21.24
C ARG A 336 -21.24 -15.98 22.66
N ASP A 337 -22.43 -15.53 23.07
CA ASP A 337 -23.02 -15.79 24.40
C ASP A 337 -22.12 -15.39 25.59
N GLY A 338 -21.29 -14.35 25.42
CA GLY A 338 -20.32 -13.90 26.43
C GLY A 338 -19.15 -14.86 26.63
N GLN A 339 -18.79 -15.62 25.60
CA GLN A 339 -17.65 -16.53 25.59
C GLN A 339 -16.82 -16.30 24.33
N LEU A 340 -15.51 -16.46 24.43
CA LEU A 340 -14.63 -16.46 23.27
C LEU A 340 -14.59 -17.85 22.63
N TRP A 341 -14.79 -17.86 21.32
CA TRP A 341 -14.73 -19.02 20.45
C TRP A 341 -13.61 -18.86 19.45
N SER A 342 -13.10 -19.99 18.96
CA SER A 342 -12.16 -20.07 17.85
C SER A 342 -12.80 -20.78 16.66
N LEU A 343 -12.43 -20.38 15.45
CA LEU A 343 -12.84 -20.94 14.18
C LEU A 343 -11.59 -21.31 13.37
N ASP A 344 -11.41 -22.60 13.07
CA ASP A 344 -10.32 -23.05 12.21
C ASP A 344 -10.63 -22.89 10.71
N VAL A 345 -9.65 -23.18 9.85
CA VAL A 345 -9.80 -23.09 8.37
C VAL A 345 -10.86 -24.06 7.82
N ASP A 346 -11.11 -25.17 8.52
CA ASP A 346 -12.14 -26.15 8.18
C ASP A 346 -13.53 -25.72 8.70
N GLN A 347 -13.66 -24.51 9.26
CA GLN A 347 -14.85 -23.96 9.90
C GLN A 347 -15.33 -24.77 11.11
N ARG A 348 -14.41 -25.41 11.84
CA ARG A 348 -14.72 -26.05 13.12
C ARG A 348 -14.62 -25.02 14.24
N GLU A 349 -15.69 -24.97 15.02
CA GLU A 349 -15.78 -24.09 16.19
C GLU A 349 -15.32 -24.83 17.45
N ALA A 350 -14.58 -24.12 18.30
CA ALA A 350 -14.23 -24.59 19.64
C ALA A 350 -14.21 -23.43 20.63
N LEU A 351 -14.66 -23.66 21.87
CA LEU A 351 -14.44 -22.72 22.96
C LEU A 351 -12.95 -22.52 23.19
N VAL A 352 -12.55 -21.28 23.45
CA VAL A 352 -11.17 -20.98 23.83
C VAL A 352 -10.91 -21.54 25.25
N PRO A 353 -9.81 -22.27 25.48
CA PRO A 353 -9.46 -22.77 26.81
C PRO A 353 -9.37 -21.65 27.88
N GLY A 354 -9.61 -22.03 29.14
CA GLY A 354 -9.39 -21.15 30.28
C GLY A 354 -10.41 -20.07 30.49
N ALA A 355 -10.00 -19.00 31.17
CA ALA A 355 -10.86 -17.87 31.54
C ALA A 355 -11.53 -17.18 30.36
N ALA A 356 -11.00 -17.30 29.13
CA ALA A 356 -11.51 -16.63 27.93
C ALA A 356 -12.71 -17.33 27.26
N GLY A 357 -12.86 -18.65 27.40
CA GLY A 357 -14.04 -19.36 26.89
C GLY A 357 -15.00 -19.84 27.98
N HIS A 358 -14.61 -19.82 29.25
CA HIS A 358 -15.45 -20.30 30.35
C HIS A 358 -16.19 -19.16 31.07
N GLY A 359 -17.50 -19.33 31.28
CA GLY A 359 -18.33 -18.39 32.03
C GLY A 359 -19.00 -17.34 31.14
N ARG A 360 -19.40 -16.21 31.75
CA ARG A 360 -19.85 -15.02 31.01
C ARG A 360 -18.79 -13.95 31.19
N ILE A 361 -18.08 -13.68 30.11
CA ILE A 361 -17.09 -12.63 30.01
C ILE A 361 -17.72 -11.55 29.16
N LEU A 362 -17.92 -10.40 29.77
CA LEU A 362 -18.26 -9.21 29.02
C LEU A 362 -16.91 -8.59 28.67
N VAL A 363 -16.58 -8.60 27.37
CA VAL A 363 -15.46 -7.84 26.83
C VAL A 363 -16.00 -6.89 25.79
N GLU A 364 -15.57 -5.64 25.88
CA GLU A 364 -15.88 -4.63 24.87
C GLU A 364 -14.99 -4.77 23.66
N GLU A 365 -13.73 -5.13 23.83
CA GLU A 365 -12.81 -5.41 22.73
C GLU A 365 -11.89 -6.56 23.15
N HIS A 366 -11.36 -7.31 22.18
CA HIS A 366 -10.40 -8.38 22.45
C HIS A 366 -9.37 -8.50 21.34
N ALA A 367 -8.19 -8.99 21.69
CA ALA A 367 -7.12 -9.30 20.74
C ALA A 367 -6.36 -10.55 21.18
N VAL A 368 -5.93 -11.36 20.22
CA VAL A 368 -5.18 -12.61 20.46
C VAL A 368 -3.75 -12.44 19.96
N SER A 369 -2.77 -12.89 20.75
CA SER A 369 -1.36 -12.82 20.36
C SER A 369 -1.07 -13.66 19.13
N LEU A 370 -0.09 -13.26 18.31
CA LEU A 370 0.22 -13.91 17.02
C LEU A 370 0.57 -15.40 17.13
N ASP A 371 1.10 -15.83 18.27
CA ASP A 371 1.40 -17.23 18.60
C ASP A 371 0.21 -18.00 19.19
N GLU A 372 -0.96 -17.35 19.31
CA GLU A 372 -2.22 -17.89 19.83
C GLU A 372 -2.12 -18.39 21.29
N THR A 373 -1.17 -17.86 22.07
CA THR A 373 -0.96 -18.27 23.48
C THR A 373 -1.63 -17.35 24.49
N ARG A 374 -2.00 -16.12 24.13
CA ARG A 374 -2.58 -15.12 25.03
C ARG A 374 -3.74 -14.38 24.40
N VAL A 375 -4.64 -13.92 25.24
CA VAL A 375 -5.75 -13.05 24.87
C VAL A 375 -5.80 -11.84 25.80
N ALA A 376 -5.99 -10.66 25.21
CA ALA A 376 -6.29 -9.42 25.91
C ALA A 376 -7.76 -9.08 25.73
N GLY A 377 -8.37 -8.44 26.72
CA GLY A 377 -9.72 -7.91 26.64
C GLY A 377 -9.91 -6.63 27.44
N ILE A 378 -10.75 -5.74 26.92
CA ILE A 378 -11.22 -4.54 27.62
C ILE A 378 -12.50 -4.91 28.39
N MET A 379 -12.49 -4.71 29.69
CA MET A 379 -13.55 -5.15 30.58
C MET A 379 -14.49 -3.99 30.93
N PRO A 380 -15.81 -4.09 30.64
CA PRO A 380 -16.78 -3.01 30.87
C PRO A 380 -17.20 -2.82 32.33
N ASP A 381 -16.74 -3.69 33.24
CA ASP A 381 -17.12 -3.64 34.65
C ASP A 381 -16.30 -2.63 35.44
N ASP A 382 -15.03 -2.42 35.08
CA ASP A 382 -14.09 -1.56 35.78
C ASP A 382 -13.14 -0.78 34.86
N ASP A 383 -13.45 -0.69 33.57
CA ASP A 383 -12.68 0.00 32.53
C ASP A 383 -11.19 -0.39 32.60
N SER A 384 -10.95 -1.71 32.62
CA SER A 384 -9.60 -2.28 32.73
C SER A 384 -9.23 -3.11 31.50
N VAL A 385 -7.94 -3.12 31.18
CA VAL A 385 -7.38 -4.07 30.23
C VAL A 385 -6.85 -5.26 31.01
N ARG A 386 -7.30 -6.46 30.65
CA ARG A 386 -6.84 -7.70 31.27
C ARG A 386 -6.29 -8.66 30.22
N VAL A 387 -5.28 -9.43 30.59
CA VAL A 387 -4.63 -10.44 29.75
C VAL A 387 -4.72 -11.81 30.42
N ALA A 388 -4.99 -12.86 29.66
CA ALA A 388 -4.99 -14.24 30.14
C ALA A 388 -4.22 -15.15 29.16
N PRO A 389 -3.50 -16.17 29.66
CA PRO A 389 -3.05 -17.28 28.83
C PRO A 389 -4.24 -18.06 28.26
N ILE A 390 -4.14 -18.51 27.01
CA ILE A 390 -5.07 -19.44 26.37
C ILE A 390 -4.70 -20.87 26.83
N ALA A 391 -5.04 -21.19 28.07
CA ALA A 391 -4.80 -22.47 28.72
C ALA A 391 -5.91 -22.76 29.73
N GLU A 392 -6.20 -24.03 30.01
CA GLU A 392 -7.32 -24.43 30.90
C GLU A 392 -7.26 -23.80 32.30
N ASP A 393 -6.06 -23.55 32.82
CA ASP A 393 -5.80 -22.91 34.11
C ASP A 393 -5.45 -21.41 34.00
N GLY A 394 -5.52 -20.83 32.79
CA GLY A 394 -5.25 -19.42 32.56
C GLY A 394 -6.29 -18.52 33.22
N GLU A 395 -5.83 -17.53 33.99
CA GLU A 395 -6.65 -16.52 34.64
C GLU A 395 -6.33 -15.12 34.08
N TYR A 396 -7.33 -14.23 34.07
CA TYR A 396 -7.14 -12.83 33.70
C TYR A 396 -6.34 -12.08 34.76
N THR A 397 -5.33 -11.35 34.31
CA THR A 397 -4.58 -10.39 35.12
C THR A 397 -4.76 -9.00 34.55
N THR A 398 -5.06 -8.03 35.41
CA THR A 398 -5.18 -6.62 35.03
C THR A 398 -3.80 -6.04 34.71
N VAL A 399 -3.68 -5.41 33.54
CA VAL A 399 -2.45 -4.79 33.04
C VAL A 399 -2.56 -3.27 32.89
N LEU A 400 -3.78 -2.75 32.70
CA LEU A 400 -4.11 -1.32 32.77
C LEU A 400 -5.47 -1.14 33.45
N GLN A 401 -5.70 0.00 34.09
CA GLN A 401 -6.94 0.29 34.79
C GLN A 401 -7.19 1.80 34.87
N GLY A 402 -8.47 2.20 34.81
CA GLY A 402 -8.92 3.54 35.15
C GLY A 402 -8.84 4.54 33.99
N GLY A 403 -8.69 4.05 32.76
CA GLY A 403 -8.75 4.84 31.54
C GLY A 403 -9.87 4.34 30.61
N ASP A 404 -10.24 5.17 29.64
CA ASP A 404 -11.21 4.80 28.59
C ASP A 404 -10.46 4.12 27.43
N TYR A 405 -10.36 2.79 27.47
CA TYR A 405 -9.60 2.02 26.49
C TYR A 405 -10.47 1.61 25.29
N THR A 406 -9.97 1.79 24.07
CA THR A 406 -10.80 1.63 22.85
C THR A 406 -10.29 0.58 21.86
N SER A 407 -8.99 0.25 21.87
CA SER A 407 -8.39 -0.65 20.87
C SER A 407 -7.23 -1.45 21.45
N LEU A 408 -7.09 -2.70 21.00
CA LEU A 408 -6.05 -3.66 21.40
C LEU A 408 -5.38 -4.28 20.15
N SER A 409 -4.06 -4.43 20.13
CA SER A 409 -3.34 -5.12 19.04
C SER A 409 -2.03 -5.71 19.54
N TRP A 410 -1.63 -6.88 19.05
CA TRP A 410 -0.38 -7.56 19.39
C TRP A 410 0.64 -7.46 18.25
N ASP A 411 1.88 -7.07 18.57
CA ASP A 411 2.97 -7.14 17.61
C ASP A 411 3.63 -8.52 17.57
N GLY A 412 4.51 -8.73 16.58
CA GLY A 412 5.31 -9.95 16.42
C GLY A 412 6.32 -10.22 17.55
N TYR A 413 6.50 -9.27 18.48
CA TYR A 413 7.36 -9.41 19.65
C TYR A 413 6.59 -9.86 20.89
N GLY A 414 5.27 -10.02 20.77
CA GLY A 414 4.40 -10.38 21.87
C GLY A 414 4.13 -9.21 22.82
N ASN A 415 4.24 -7.96 22.35
CA ASN A 415 3.80 -6.80 23.12
C ASN A 415 2.34 -6.46 22.78
N LEU A 416 1.57 -6.05 23.78
CA LEU A 416 0.22 -5.54 23.61
C LEU A 416 0.25 -4.02 23.45
N TRP A 417 -0.36 -3.53 22.38
CA TRP A 417 -0.60 -2.13 22.09
C TRP A 417 -2.03 -1.78 22.50
N VAL A 418 -2.21 -0.69 23.24
CA VAL A 418 -3.51 -0.23 23.74
C VAL A 418 -3.72 1.25 23.42
N VAL A 419 -4.91 1.60 22.96
CA VAL A 419 -5.37 2.99 22.79
C VAL A 419 -6.24 3.38 23.99
N GLU A 420 -5.96 4.53 24.58
CA GLU A 420 -6.73 5.19 25.63
C GLU A 420 -7.26 6.53 25.09
N ASP A 421 -8.57 6.74 25.11
CA ASP A 421 -9.25 7.97 24.74
C ASP A 421 -9.26 8.93 25.94
N LEU A 422 -8.71 10.13 25.76
CA LEU A 422 -8.67 11.18 26.78
C LEU A 422 -9.67 12.31 26.50
N SER A 423 -10.52 12.17 25.48
CA SER A 423 -11.44 13.22 25.03
C SER A 423 -12.37 13.71 26.14
N ALA A 424 -12.85 12.81 27.00
CA ALA A 424 -13.70 13.15 28.13
C ALA A 424 -12.95 13.97 29.20
N GLU A 425 -11.71 13.58 29.52
CA GLU A 425 -10.86 14.28 30.48
C GLU A 425 -10.49 15.68 29.98
N VAL A 426 -10.12 15.79 28.70
CA VAL A 426 -9.81 17.06 28.05
C VAL A 426 -11.02 17.99 28.08
N ALA A 427 -12.21 17.49 27.73
CA ALA A 427 -13.43 18.29 27.74
C ALA A 427 -13.82 18.76 29.16
N GLU A 428 -13.53 17.97 30.19
CA GLU A 428 -13.78 18.40 31.57
C GLU A 428 -12.78 19.46 32.03
N ALA A 429 -11.49 19.28 31.73
CA ALA A 429 -10.47 20.29 32.03
C ALA A 429 -10.77 21.64 31.33
N GLU A 430 -11.26 21.62 30.09
CA GLU A 430 -11.70 22.82 29.39
C GLU A 430 -12.89 23.50 30.08
N ARG A 431 -13.89 22.73 30.55
CA ARG A 431 -15.02 23.30 31.32
C ARG A 431 -14.58 23.90 32.64
N GLU A 432 -13.67 23.25 33.37
CA GLU A 432 -13.15 23.77 34.64
C GLU A 432 -12.37 25.08 34.45
N GLU A 433 -11.59 25.18 33.37
CA GLU A 433 -10.86 26.39 33.00
C GLU A 433 -11.79 27.54 32.60
N ASP A 434 -12.82 27.25 31.79
CA ASP A 434 -13.83 28.24 31.39
C ASP A 434 -14.60 28.77 32.62
N LEU A 435 -14.94 27.90 33.58
CA LEU A 435 -15.58 28.30 34.83
C LEU A 435 -14.66 29.13 35.74
N ALA A 436 -13.35 28.87 35.72
CA ALA A 436 -12.39 29.63 36.50
C ALA A 436 -12.22 31.07 35.98
N ASP A 437 -12.27 31.28 34.66
CA ASP A 437 -12.14 32.63 34.05
C ASP A 437 -13.38 33.50 34.33
N ASP A 438 -14.58 32.90 34.41
CA ASP A 438 -15.83 33.61 34.76
C ASP A 438 -15.87 34.10 36.22
N THR A 439 -14.97 33.61 37.09
CA THR A 439 -15.01 33.90 38.53
C THR A 439 -14.03 35.00 38.97
N GLU A 440 -13.18 35.58 38.10
CA GLU A 440 -12.35 36.74 38.47
C GLU A 440 -13.15 38.06 38.46
N PRO A 441 -13.47 38.66 39.63
CA PRO A 441 -14.25 39.88 39.68
C PRO A 441 -13.30 41.09 39.71
N GLY A 442 -13.16 41.76 38.58
CA GLY A 442 -12.72 43.15 38.49
C GLY A 442 -11.22 43.41 38.58
N ASP A 443 -10.58 43.51 37.41
CA ASP A 443 -9.60 44.56 37.21
C ASP A 443 -9.68 45.09 35.77
N THR A 444 -9.81 46.41 35.64
CA THR A 444 -9.89 47.09 34.34
C THR A 444 -8.52 47.06 33.67
N ALA A 445 -8.27 46.05 32.83
CA ALA A 445 -7.13 46.06 31.93
C ALA A 445 -7.55 45.64 30.52
N VAL A 446 -7.94 46.64 29.73
CA VAL A 446 -8.04 46.52 28.27
C VAL A 446 -6.62 46.23 27.75
N GLY A 447 -6.30 44.95 27.57
CA GLY A 447 -4.98 44.53 27.08
C GLY A 447 -4.62 43.04 27.26
N SER A 448 -5.46 42.22 27.91
CA SER A 448 -5.17 40.79 28.13
C SER A 448 -5.72 39.84 27.05
N THR A 449 -6.60 40.29 26.14
CA THR A 449 -7.17 39.42 25.10
C THR A 449 -6.11 38.99 24.08
N GLU A 450 -5.15 39.85 23.72
CA GLU A 450 -4.10 39.54 22.74
C GLU A 450 -3.00 38.61 23.28
N ARG A 451 -2.86 38.44 24.60
CA ARG A 451 -1.84 37.55 25.20
C ARG A 451 -2.32 36.12 25.46
N ARG A 452 -3.64 35.86 25.47
CA ARG A 452 -4.20 34.53 25.77
C ARG A 452 -4.46 33.66 24.54
N GLU A 453 -4.54 34.21 23.34
CA GLU A 453 -4.59 33.39 22.11
C GLU A 453 -3.27 32.65 21.84
N THR A 454 -2.13 33.17 22.34
CA THR A 454 -0.81 32.56 22.12
C THR A 454 -0.55 31.27 22.90
N ASP A 455 -1.24 31.01 24.02
CA ASP A 455 -1.01 29.82 24.87
C ASP A 455 -2.03 28.70 24.64
N ARG A 456 -3.14 28.98 23.94
CA ARG A 456 -4.11 27.97 23.45
C ARG A 456 -3.58 27.17 22.25
N GLY A 457 -2.33 27.40 21.84
CA GLY A 457 -1.74 26.81 20.63
C GLY A 457 -1.22 25.37 20.82
N GLU A 458 -0.96 24.92 22.04
CA GLU A 458 -0.58 23.53 22.30
C GLU A 458 -1.83 22.65 22.23
N LYS A 459 -1.94 21.84 21.17
CA LYS A 459 -3.02 20.87 21.03
C LYS A 459 -2.97 19.90 22.21
N ARG A 460 -4.02 19.90 23.04
CA ARG A 460 -4.16 18.93 24.13
C ARG A 460 -4.13 17.50 23.59
N GLN A 461 -3.46 16.62 24.31
CA GLN A 461 -3.44 15.21 23.99
C GLN A 461 -4.82 14.62 24.28
N VAL A 462 -5.52 14.20 23.22
CA VAL A 462 -6.85 13.54 23.30
C VAL A 462 -6.75 12.02 23.20
N THR A 463 -5.55 11.49 22.93
CA THR A 463 -5.28 10.06 22.79
C THR A 463 -3.99 9.74 23.54
N ARG A 464 -3.99 8.69 24.36
CA ARG A 464 -2.76 8.08 24.89
C ARG A 464 -2.60 6.66 24.33
N LEU A 465 -1.35 6.28 24.10
CA LEU A 465 -0.99 4.97 23.54
C LEU A 465 -0.06 4.25 24.51
N TRP A 466 -0.34 2.99 24.77
CA TRP A 466 0.46 2.15 25.67
C TRP A 466 1.06 0.96 24.92
N LEU A 467 2.30 0.65 25.25
CA LEU A 467 2.98 -0.58 24.87
C LEU A 467 3.27 -1.40 26.13
N LEU A 468 2.78 -2.64 26.15
CA LEU A 468 2.94 -3.56 27.26
C LEU A 468 3.75 -4.77 26.80
N ALA A 469 5.03 -4.77 27.15
CA ALA A 469 5.85 -5.96 27.03
C ALA A 469 5.55 -6.92 28.17
N GLU A 470 5.84 -8.21 27.95
CA GLU A 470 5.69 -9.22 29.00
C GLU A 470 6.61 -8.93 30.19
N ASP A 471 6.06 -9.07 31.40
CA ASP A 471 6.76 -8.86 32.67
C ASP A 471 7.43 -7.48 32.84
N ALA A 472 6.96 -6.46 32.10
CA ALA A 472 7.45 -5.09 32.18
C ALA A 472 6.33 -4.11 32.51
N ASP A 473 6.70 -2.96 33.08
CA ASP A 473 5.76 -1.87 33.30
C ASP A 473 5.28 -1.31 31.94
N PRO A 474 4.00 -0.91 31.82
CA PRO A 474 3.49 -0.25 30.61
C PRO A 474 4.30 0.99 30.24
N VAL A 475 4.65 1.10 28.95
CA VAL A 475 5.40 2.24 28.40
C VAL A 475 4.44 3.08 27.57
N GLU A 476 4.35 4.38 27.86
CA GLU A 476 3.62 5.31 27.00
C GLU A 476 4.36 5.48 25.66
N VAL A 477 3.65 5.31 24.56
CA VAL A 477 4.16 5.48 23.21
C VAL A 477 3.98 6.93 22.77
N HIS A 478 5.09 7.57 22.40
CA HIS A 478 5.09 8.98 21.99
C HIS A 478 4.65 9.16 20.53
N ALA A 479 3.55 9.87 20.28
CA ALA A 479 3.00 10.10 18.94
C ALA A 479 2.62 11.58 18.71
N PRO A 480 3.61 12.47 18.47
CA PRO A 480 3.38 13.92 18.46
C PRO A 480 2.52 14.38 17.27
N GLU A 481 2.56 13.67 16.14
CA GLU A 481 1.72 13.97 14.97
C GLU A 481 0.23 13.65 15.20
N LEU A 482 -0.08 12.83 16.22
CA LEU A 482 -1.44 12.52 16.65
C LEU A 482 -1.90 13.40 17.82
N ALA A 483 -1.11 14.39 18.24
CA ALA A 483 -1.52 15.33 19.28
C ALA A 483 -2.77 16.10 18.86
N GLY A 484 -3.83 16.03 19.68
CA GLY A 484 -5.15 16.60 19.38
C GLY A 484 -5.94 15.88 18.29
N VAL A 485 -5.52 14.69 17.86
CA VAL A 485 -6.24 13.86 16.89
C VAL A 485 -6.80 12.64 17.61
N PRO A 486 -8.13 12.46 17.69
CA PRO A 486 -8.72 11.28 18.32
C PRO A 486 -8.41 10.04 17.47
N VAL A 487 -7.84 9.02 18.10
CA VAL A 487 -7.59 7.71 17.49
C VAL A 487 -8.63 6.75 18.04
N THR A 488 -9.45 6.17 17.16
CA THR A 488 -10.47 5.20 17.55
C THR A 488 -9.95 3.77 17.45
N GLU A 489 -8.97 3.52 16.57
CA GLU A 489 -8.41 2.19 16.36
C GLU A 489 -6.92 2.28 16.01
N LEU A 490 -6.14 1.33 16.52
CA LEU A 490 -4.75 1.14 16.17
C LEU A 490 -4.47 -0.36 15.99
N ARG A 491 -3.92 -0.72 14.83
CA ARG A 491 -3.40 -2.07 14.55
C ARG A 491 -1.93 -2.00 14.23
N VAL A 492 -1.10 -2.70 14.99
CA VAL A 492 0.34 -2.83 14.70
C VAL A 492 0.56 -3.86 13.61
N SER A 493 1.53 -3.62 12.73
CA SER A 493 1.92 -4.61 11.71
C SER A 493 2.53 -5.83 12.40
N ARG A 494 2.34 -7.01 11.79
CA ARG A 494 2.86 -8.27 12.35
C ARG A 494 4.39 -8.29 12.48
N ASP A 495 5.07 -7.53 11.63
CA ASP A 495 6.52 -7.32 11.69
C ASP A 495 6.97 -6.33 12.79
N GLY A 496 6.04 -5.64 13.46
CA GLY A 496 6.28 -4.68 14.53
C GLY A 496 6.85 -3.32 14.10
N THR A 497 6.94 -3.04 12.80
CA THR A 497 7.62 -1.84 12.27
C THR A 497 6.69 -0.69 11.93
N ARG A 498 5.38 -0.94 11.81
CA ARG A 498 4.39 0.03 11.34
C ARG A 498 3.10 -0.10 12.15
N VAL A 499 2.31 0.96 12.15
CA VAL A 499 0.95 0.96 12.70
C VAL A 499 0.00 1.54 11.66
N ALA A 500 -1.19 0.97 11.58
CA ALA A 500 -2.33 1.57 10.91
C ALA A 500 -3.25 2.14 12.00
N VAL A 501 -3.62 3.41 11.87
CA VAL A 501 -4.50 4.09 12.80
C VAL A 501 -5.73 4.60 12.07
N LEU A 502 -6.88 4.47 12.73
CA LEU A 502 -8.12 5.13 12.34
C LEU A 502 -8.28 6.38 13.19
N THR A 503 -8.34 7.54 12.55
CA THR A 503 -8.55 8.83 13.23
C THR A 503 -9.91 9.41 12.89
N GLY A 504 -10.50 10.16 13.81
CA GLY A 504 -11.80 10.80 13.62
C GLY A 504 -12.95 10.12 14.38
N GLY A 505 -14.19 10.41 13.99
CA GLY A 505 -15.40 9.90 14.64
C GLY A 505 -16.36 9.23 13.66
N ALA A 506 -17.57 8.92 14.11
CA ALA A 506 -18.58 8.17 13.33
C ALA A 506 -18.93 8.80 11.96
N ASP A 507 -18.79 10.12 11.81
CA ASP A 507 -19.18 10.86 10.61
C ASP A 507 -18.04 11.03 9.57
N GLY A 508 -16.83 10.54 9.86
CA GLY A 508 -15.68 10.69 8.95
C GLY A 508 -14.36 10.24 9.60
N GLY A 509 -13.94 9.02 9.26
CA GLY A 509 -12.68 8.43 9.69
C GLY A 509 -11.61 8.46 8.60
N GLN A 510 -10.35 8.71 8.97
CA GLN A 510 -9.19 8.65 8.07
C GLN A 510 -8.22 7.55 8.48
N VAL A 511 -7.67 6.84 7.49
CA VAL A 511 -6.63 5.84 7.72
C VAL A 511 -5.27 6.49 7.56
N LEU A 512 -4.45 6.42 8.60
CA LEU A 512 -3.04 6.81 8.53
C LEU A 512 -2.17 5.59 8.79
N VAL A 513 -1.02 5.53 8.14
CA VAL A 513 0.03 4.55 8.46
C VAL A 513 1.28 5.28 8.92
N GLY A 514 1.74 4.96 10.13
CA GLY A 514 2.96 5.49 10.73
C GLY A 514 4.01 4.39 10.91
N ARG A 515 5.26 4.81 11.10
CA ARG A 515 6.36 3.88 11.44
C ARG A 515 6.58 3.84 12.96
N VAL A 516 6.97 2.67 13.45
CA VAL A 516 7.38 2.45 14.85
C VAL A 516 8.88 2.67 14.95
N VAL A 517 9.31 3.56 15.85
CA VAL A 517 10.72 3.82 16.14
C VAL A 517 11.00 3.57 17.61
N HIS A 518 11.91 2.65 17.88
CA HIS A 518 12.39 2.36 19.23
C HIS A 518 13.67 3.17 19.54
N GLY A 519 13.61 3.98 20.58
CA GLY A 519 14.77 4.57 21.24
C GLY A 519 15.38 3.63 22.29
N GLU A 520 16.22 4.17 23.17
CA GLU A 520 16.84 3.41 24.26
C GLU A 520 15.81 2.98 25.31
N SER A 521 14.86 3.86 25.64
CA SER A 521 13.81 3.63 26.63
C SER A 521 12.44 4.17 26.19
N THR A 522 12.33 4.62 24.95
CA THR A 522 11.10 5.21 24.40
C THR A 522 10.67 4.45 23.16
N VAL A 523 9.37 4.43 22.91
CA VAL A 523 8.79 3.98 21.65
C VAL A 523 8.00 5.15 21.09
N SER A 524 8.15 5.41 19.79
CA SER A 524 7.47 6.52 19.15
C SER A 524 6.86 6.14 17.81
N LEU A 525 5.75 6.76 17.48
CA LEU A 525 5.11 6.69 16.18
C LEU A 525 5.42 7.97 15.40
N GLN A 526 5.88 7.81 14.16
CA GLN A 526 6.40 8.92 13.37
C GLN A 526 5.96 8.84 11.90
N ALA A 527 5.95 10.00 11.25
CA ALA A 527 5.76 10.19 9.82
C ALA A 527 4.48 9.53 9.29
N PHE A 528 3.33 9.94 9.78
CA PHE A 528 2.06 9.35 9.33
C PHE A 528 1.75 9.71 7.87
N LEU A 529 1.44 8.70 7.06
CA LEU A 529 1.01 8.85 5.67
C LEU A 529 -0.48 8.53 5.53
N PRO A 530 -1.28 9.38 4.88
CA PRO A 530 -2.70 9.11 4.67
C PRO A 530 -2.90 8.05 3.59
N LEU A 531 -3.75 7.06 3.89
CA LEU A 531 -4.20 6.03 2.96
C LEU A 531 -5.70 6.12 2.73
N ALA A 532 -6.21 5.37 1.74
CA ALA A 532 -7.64 5.28 1.43
C ALA A 532 -8.35 6.64 1.22
N ARG A 533 -7.65 7.64 0.64
CA ARG A 533 -8.16 9.01 0.44
C ARG A 533 -9.40 9.10 -0.45
N ASP A 534 -9.73 8.04 -1.17
CA ASP A 534 -10.94 7.90 -1.97
C ASP A 534 -12.18 7.46 -1.16
N LEU A 535 -12.00 7.07 0.10
CA LEU A 535 -13.08 6.78 1.04
C LEU A 535 -13.44 8.04 1.84
N VAL A 536 -14.73 8.32 1.93
CA VAL A 536 -15.29 9.46 2.70
C VAL A 536 -15.38 9.11 4.18
N THR A 537 -15.72 7.85 4.48
CA THR A 537 -15.76 7.32 5.84
C THR A 537 -15.03 5.98 5.89
N VAL A 538 -14.34 5.73 7.00
CA VAL A 538 -13.75 4.44 7.37
C VAL A 538 -14.13 4.18 8.83
N THR A 539 -14.56 2.97 9.14
CA THR A 539 -15.11 2.60 10.46
C THR A 539 -14.36 1.47 11.14
N ASP A 540 -13.57 0.70 10.41
CA ASP A 540 -12.77 -0.41 10.95
C ASP A 540 -11.61 -0.76 9.98
N LEU A 541 -10.51 -1.30 10.49
CA LEU A 541 -9.35 -1.70 9.70
C LEU A 541 -8.58 -2.91 10.25
N SER A 542 -7.95 -3.67 9.36
CA SER A 542 -7.13 -4.83 9.73
C SER A 542 -6.01 -5.08 8.71
N TRP A 543 -4.84 -5.52 9.18
CA TRP A 543 -3.73 -5.93 8.31
C TRP A 543 -4.06 -7.22 7.54
N ARG A 544 -4.29 -7.11 6.24
CA ARG A 544 -4.51 -8.27 5.35
C ARG A 544 -3.20 -8.96 4.98
N GLY A 545 -2.14 -8.18 4.82
CA GLY A 545 -0.81 -8.65 4.43
C GLY A 545 0.26 -7.70 4.96
N ALA A 546 1.50 -7.92 4.53
CA ALA A 546 2.63 -7.07 4.90
C ALA A 546 2.56 -5.66 4.26
N ASP A 547 1.80 -5.51 3.16
CA ASP A 547 1.72 -4.30 2.34
C ASP A 547 0.28 -3.94 1.95
N GLN A 548 -0.72 -4.52 2.64
CA GLN A 548 -2.13 -4.28 2.36
C GLN A 548 -2.98 -4.30 3.63
N LEU A 549 -3.89 -3.33 3.74
CA LEU A 549 -4.97 -3.28 4.71
C LEU A 549 -6.28 -3.78 4.09
N ALA A 550 -7.12 -4.39 4.92
CA ALA A 550 -8.55 -4.48 4.70
C ALA A 550 -9.22 -3.40 5.55
N VAL A 551 -10.14 -2.64 4.98
CA VAL A 551 -10.86 -1.56 5.68
C VAL A 551 -12.35 -1.70 5.43
N LEU A 552 -13.16 -1.28 6.39
CA LEU A 552 -14.59 -1.09 6.23
C LEU A 552 -14.86 0.40 6.03
N GLY A 553 -15.46 0.78 4.91
CA GLY A 553 -15.65 2.19 4.60
C GLY A 553 -16.61 2.45 3.45
N GLN A 554 -16.68 3.70 3.01
CA GLN A 554 -17.66 4.18 2.03
C GLN A 554 -17.01 5.18 1.05
N LYS A 555 -17.14 4.94 -0.25
CA LYS A 555 -16.85 5.95 -1.30
C LYS A 555 -17.97 6.98 -1.40
N GLU A 556 -17.73 8.12 -2.07
CA GLU A 556 -18.79 9.11 -2.31
C GLU A 556 -20.02 8.47 -2.96
N ARG A 557 -21.21 8.64 -2.35
CA ARG A 557 -22.49 8.05 -2.79
C ARG A 557 -22.52 6.51 -2.83
N GLY A 558 -21.54 5.84 -2.22
CA GLY A 558 -21.50 4.39 -2.06
C GLY A 558 -22.26 3.92 -0.82
N ALA A 559 -22.31 2.60 -0.59
CA ALA A 559 -22.68 2.00 0.69
C ALA A 559 -21.41 1.58 1.45
N ILE A 560 -21.53 1.36 2.76
CA ILE A 560 -20.45 0.79 3.57
C ILE A 560 -20.15 -0.62 3.05
N GLN A 561 -18.88 -0.92 2.78
CA GLN A 561 -18.41 -2.22 2.31
C GLN A 561 -16.93 -2.42 2.63
N ALA A 562 -16.44 -3.65 2.43
CA ALA A 562 -15.01 -3.92 2.55
C ALA A 562 -14.24 -3.34 1.36
N TYR A 563 -13.06 -2.80 1.64
CA TYR A 563 -12.08 -2.39 0.65
C TYR A 563 -10.70 -2.93 1.01
N LEU A 564 -9.87 -3.13 -0.02
CA LEU A 564 -8.45 -3.40 0.12
C LEU A 564 -7.65 -2.17 -0.27
N VAL A 565 -6.70 -1.81 0.60
CA VAL A 565 -5.91 -0.59 0.50
C VAL A 565 -4.43 -0.98 0.51
N SER A 566 -3.72 -0.67 -0.57
CA SER A 566 -2.27 -0.90 -0.64
C SER A 566 -1.52 0.14 0.18
N LEU A 567 -0.43 -0.29 0.82
CA LEU A 567 0.47 0.59 1.58
C LEU A 567 1.36 1.47 0.71
N ASN A 568 1.37 1.24 -0.60
CA ASN A 568 2.16 2.00 -1.55
C ASN A 568 1.66 3.46 -1.73
N GLY A 569 0.58 3.86 -1.06
CA GLY A 569 0.03 5.22 -1.07
C GLY A 569 -0.67 5.63 -2.37
N SER A 570 -0.67 4.78 -3.39
CA SER A 570 -1.25 5.04 -4.70
C SER A 570 -2.57 4.30 -4.92
N GLY A 571 -3.28 4.70 -5.97
CA GLY A 571 -4.44 3.97 -6.48
C GLY A 571 -5.72 4.22 -5.70
N GLU A 572 -6.83 3.76 -6.26
CA GLU A 572 -8.09 3.69 -5.53
C GLU A 572 -8.14 2.44 -4.66
N SER A 573 -8.84 2.54 -3.55
CA SER A 573 -9.23 1.41 -2.74
C SER A 573 -10.04 0.41 -3.59
N THR A 574 -9.60 -0.85 -3.60
CA THR A 574 -10.25 -1.91 -4.39
C THR A 574 -11.39 -2.51 -3.60
N SER A 575 -12.61 -2.47 -4.12
CA SER A 575 -13.77 -3.09 -3.43
C SER A 575 -13.53 -4.58 -3.18
N ALA A 576 -13.85 -5.02 -1.97
CA ALA A 576 -13.94 -6.40 -1.55
C ALA A 576 -15.39 -6.83 -1.22
N GLY A 577 -16.36 -6.09 -1.76
CA GLY A 577 -17.79 -6.37 -1.64
C GLY A 577 -18.38 -6.11 -0.25
N ALA A 578 -19.69 -6.37 -0.14
CA ALA A 578 -20.45 -6.24 1.09
C ALA A 578 -21.23 -7.52 1.40
N VAL A 579 -21.55 -7.73 2.68
CA VAL A 579 -22.50 -8.76 3.10
C VAL A 579 -23.89 -8.42 2.56
N THR A 580 -24.58 -9.40 1.96
CA THR A 580 -25.92 -9.16 1.43
C THR A 580 -26.96 -9.28 2.54
N GLY A 581 -27.79 -8.24 2.70
CA GLY A 581 -28.95 -8.26 3.59
C GLY A 581 -28.66 -7.91 5.06
N SER A 582 -27.41 -7.60 5.41
CA SER A 582 -27.04 -7.12 6.75
C SER A 582 -25.88 -6.14 6.64
N ASP A 583 -25.89 -5.13 7.50
CA ASP A 583 -24.83 -4.14 7.56
C ASP A 583 -23.59 -4.72 8.26
N MET A 584 -22.43 -4.46 7.66
CA MET A 584 -21.14 -4.85 8.22
C MET A 584 -20.77 -3.90 9.35
N LYS A 585 -20.31 -4.44 10.48
CA LYS A 585 -19.89 -3.69 11.67
C LYS A 585 -18.39 -3.74 11.89
N THR A 586 -17.79 -4.92 11.68
CA THR A 586 -16.34 -5.10 11.83
C THR A 586 -15.75 -5.86 10.65
N ILE A 587 -14.43 -5.76 10.47
CA ILE A 587 -13.65 -6.49 9.47
C ILE A 587 -12.34 -6.98 10.09
N THR A 588 -11.99 -8.23 9.82
CA THR A 588 -10.66 -8.75 10.15
C THR A 588 -10.05 -9.49 8.96
N ALA A 589 -8.73 -9.43 8.89
CA ALA A 589 -7.95 -10.01 7.81
C ALA A 589 -6.62 -10.55 8.34
N ALA A 590 -6.10 -11.56 7.64
CA ALA A 590 -4.78 -12.11 7.89
C ALA A 590 -4.19 -12.66 6.58
N PRO A 591 -2.84 -12.72 6.45
CA PRO A 591 -2.17 -13.25 5.29
C PRO A 591 -2.67 -14.65 4.90
N GLY A 592 -3.10 -14.81 3.65
CA GLY A 592 -3.59 -16.10 3.13
C GLY A 592 -4.96 -16.54 3.64
N MET A 593 -5.58 -15.79 4.54
CA MET A 593 -6.88 -16.12 5.13
C MET A 593 -8.04 -15.42 4.40
N PRO A 594 -9.27 -15.99 4.46
CA PRO A 594 -10.48 -15.28 4.06
C PRO A 594 -10.65 -13.99 4.87
N LEU A 595 -11.30 -12.98 4.28
CA LEU A 595 -11.80 -11.85 5.05
C LEU A 595 -12.97 -12.31 5.90
N LEU A 596 -13.05 -11.85 7.15
CA LEU A 596 -14.21 -12.06 8.01
C LEU A 596 -14.82 -10.71 8.39
N SER A 597 -16.14 -10.69 8.53
CA SER A 597 -16.87 -9.50 8.96
C SER A 597 -17.95 -9.86 9.95
N GLY A 598 -17.99 -9.14 11.08
CA GLY A 598 -19.12 -9.14 11.98
C GLY A 598 -20.23 -8.25 11.42
N THR A 599 -21.48 -8.67 11.60
CA THR A 599 -22.66 -8.00 11.02
C THR A 599 -23.61 -7.49 12.09
N GLU A 600 -24.58 -6.68 11.72
CA GLU A 600 -25.61 -6.19 12.63
C GLU A 600 -26.50 -7.30 13.22
N GLU A 601 -26.66 -8.41 12.51
CA GLU A 601 -27.48 -9.56 12.93
C GLU A 601 -26.76 -10.53 13.89
N ASP A 602 -25.62 -10.13 14.46
CA ASP A 602 -24.75 -10.98 15.30
C ASP A 602 -24.31 -12.26 14.57
N THR A 603 -23.92 -12.08 13.31
CA THR A 603 -23.39 -13.15 12.44
C THR A 603 -22.02 -12.76 11.90
N ILE A 604 -21.20 -13.77 11.66
CA ILE A 604 -19.89 -13.60 11.02
C ILE A 604 -19.99 -14.13 9.60
N SER A 605 -19.68 -13.27 8.63
CA SER A 605 -19.59 -13.64 7.22
C SER A 605 -18.14 -13.71 6.76
N SER A 606 -17.85 -14.59 5.81
CA SER A 606 -16.53 -14.78 5.22
C SER A 606 -16.51 -14.56 3.71
N SER A 607 -15.37 -14.10 3.18
CA SER A 607 -15.12 -13.99 1.74
C SER A 607 -13.69 -14.36 1.36
N SER A 608 -13.53 -15.30 0.43
CA SER A 608 -12.23 -15.72 -0.12
C SER A 608 -11.92 -15.11 -1.49
N ASP A 609 -12.95 -14.75 -2.26
CA ASP A 609 -12.85 -14.21 -3.63
C ASP A 609 -13.06 -12.70 -3.69
N ARG A 610 -13.26 -12.04 -2.53
CA ARG A 610 -13.49 -10.59 -2.38
C ARG A 610 -14.79 -10.08 -3.03
N LEU A 611 -15.68 -10.97 -3.45
CA LEU A 611 -16.93 -10.58 -4.12
C LEU A 611 -18.14 -11.30 -3.53
N MET A 612 -17.96 -12.54 -3.10
CA MET A 612 -19.00 -13.36 -2.51
C MET A 612 -18.77 -13.46 -1.00
N TRP A 613 -19.66 -12.83 -0.24
CA TRP A 613 -19.73 -12.97 1.21
C TRP A 613 -20.75 -14.06 1.58
N ARG A 614 -20.36 -14.96 2.47
CA ARG A 614 -21.22 -16.05 2.96
C ARG A 614 -21.18 -16.10 4.47
N ARG A 615 -22.34 -16.30 5.11
CA ARG A 615 -22.39 -16.55 6.55
C ARG A 615 -21.54 -17.76 6.89
N ALA A 616 -20.62 -17.58 7.84
CA ALA A 616 -19.74 -18.62 8.38
C ALA A 616 -20.32 -19.17 9.69
N VAL A 617 -20.52 -18.31 10.69
CA VAL A 617 -20.97 -18.70 12.05
C VAL A 617 -21.84 -17.61 12.68
N GLU A 618 -22.47 -17.92 13.82
CA GLU A 618 -23.12 -16.95 14.70
C GLU A 618 -22.11 -16.39 15.70
N GLY A 619 -22.14 -15.08 15.92
CA GLY A 619 -21.22 -14.37 16.81
C GLY A 619 -20.88 -12.97 16.30
N THR A 620 -20.04 -12.29 17.06
CA THR A 620 -19.65 -10.89 16.82
C THR A 620 -18.14 -10.70 16.98
N LYS A 621 -17.62 -9.59 16.45
CA LYS A 621 -16.22 -9.15 16.61
C LYS A 621 -15.19 -10.23 16.22
N PRO A 622 -15.24 -10.78 15.00
CA PRO A 622 -14.18 -11.68 14.54
C PRO A 622 -12.83 -10.95 14.53
N VAL A 623 -11.80 -11.58 15.07
CA VAL A 623 -10.40 -11.15 14.97
C VAL A 623 -9.51 -12.32 14.55
N TYR A 624 -8.53 -12.06 13.69
CA TYR A 624 -7.36 -12.93 13.56
C TYR A 624 -6.28 -12.50 14.57
N PRO A 625 -5.33 -13.39 14.92
CA PRO A 625 -4.18 -13.04 15.75
C PRO A 625 -3.37 -11.84 15.22
N GLY A 626 -2.91 -11.01 16.16
CA GLY A 626 -2.25 -9.71 15.92
C GLY A 626 -3.11 -8.51 16.28
#